data_AF-A0A374BKL8-F1
#
_entry.id   AF-A0A374BKL8-F1
#
_cell.length_a   1.000
_cell.length_b   1.000
_cell.length_c   1.000
_cell.angle_alpha   90.00
_cell.angle_beta   90.00
_cell.angle_gamma   90.00
#
_symmetry.space_group_name_H-M   'P 1'
#
loop_
_entity.id
_entity.type
_entity.pdbx_description
1 polymer ?
#
loop_
_entity_poly.entity_id
_entity_poly.type
_entity_poly.pdbx_seq_one_letter_code
_entity_poly.pdbx_strand_id
1 'polypeptide(L)'
;MDKNSKIKALFFDIDGTLVSFQTHRIPQSTVEALEKAKQNGVKIYISTGRPIILITNLGQIEHLIDGYITTNGARCFVENHTVCQCPILRSDVEKVIEAADRDDYSVIVVGEKHLAIHHLTPVVEKIFVEGLGVDSLDFQTNIDDLKDEDILQLTPFCSVEQESELMPSLENCTSGRWHPAFTDITAAQADKGKGLQAMADYLGLNIDETMAFGDGGNDISIIKKAGIGVAMGNAGDNLKEVADYITTSVDEDGVKNALVHFGVI
;
A
#
# COMPACT_ATOMS: atom_id res chain seq x y z
N MET A 1 -25.05 -19.15 9.41
CA MET A 1 -23.97 -18.67 10.29
C MET A 1 -24.30 -17.22 10.58
N ASP A 2 -24.51 -16.87 11.84
CA ASP A 2 -24.79 -15.48 12.22
C ASP A 2 -23.63 -14.60 11.78
N LYS A 3 -23.83 -13.77 10.74
CA LYS A 3 -22.91 -12.69 10.34
C LYS A 3 -22.93 -11.53 11.36
N ASN A 4 -23.09 -11.85 12.65
CA ASN A 4 -23.13 -10.89 13.75
C ASN A 4 -21.82 -10.90 14.55
N SER A 5 -20.73 -11.38 13.93
CA SER A 5 -19.38 -11.17 14.45
C SER A 5 -19.09 -9.67 14.37
N LYS A 6 -18.96 -9.01 15.52
CA LYS A 6 -18.67 -7.58 15.60
C LYS A 6 -17.29 -7.33 14.99
N ILE A 7 -17.21 -6.50 13.95
CA ILE A 7 -15.94 -6.08 13.35
C ILE A 7 -15.03 -5.50 14.43
N LYS A 8 -13.77 -5.96 14.46
CA LYS A 8 -12.75 -5.57 15.44
C LYS A 8 -11.56 -4.86 14.81
N ALA A 9 -11.32 -5.04 13.52
CA ALA A 9 -10.20 -4.40 12.82
C ALA A 9 -10.64 -3.90 11.44
N LEU A 10 -10.29 -2.65 11.15
CA LEU A 10 -10.51 -1.99 9.86
C LEU A 10 -9.17 -1.84 9.15
N PHE A 11 -9.14 -2.16 7.86
CA PHE A 11 -7.96 -2.03 6.99
C PHE A 11 -8.29 -1.08 5.85
N PHE A 12 -7.53 0.00 5.72
CA PHE A 12 -7.82 1.04 4.74
C PHE A 12 -6.67 1.23 3.76
N ASP A 13 -6.97 1.20 2.46
CA ASP A 13 -6.10 1.88 1.50
C ASP A 13 -6.07 3.40 1.75
N ILE A 14 -5.04 4.06 1.22
CA ILE A 14 -4.84 5.51 1.38
C ILE A 14 -5.47 6.27 0.22
N ASP A 15 -4.96 6.09 -0.99
CA ASP A 15 -5.13 7.04 -2.09
C ASP A 15 -6.42 6.72 -2.86
N GLY A 16 -7.44 7.58 -2.76
CA GLY A 16 -8.76 7.32 -3.32
C GLY A 16 -9.72 6.61 -2.36
N THR A 17 -9.23 6.23 -1.18
CA THR A 17 -10.01 5.61 -0.10
C THR A 17 -10.09 6.47 1.16
N LEU A 18 -8.96 6.75 1.81
CA LEU A 18 -8.88 7.70 2.94
C LEU A 18 -8.63 9.12 2.47
N VAL A 19 -7.74 9.29 1.50
CA VAL A 19 -7.28 10.58 0.98
C VAL A 19 -7.89 10.81 -0.39
N SER A 20 -8.59 11.92 -0.54
CA SER A 20 -9.21 12.29 -1.81
C SER A 20 -8.15 12.74 -2.83
N PHE A 21 -8.26 12.26 -4.07
CA PHE A 21 -7.45 12.74 -5.18
C PHE A 21 -7.75 14.20 -5.57
N GLN A 22 -8.92 14.73 -5.20
CA GLN A 22 -9.31 16.10 -5.53
C GLN A 22 -8.79 17.11 -4.50
N THR A 23 -8.85 16.75 -3.22
CA THR A 23 -8.52 17.67 -2.13
C THR A 23 -7.16 17.38 -1.50
N HIS A 24 -6.56 16.22 -1.79
CA HIS A 24 -5.35 15.71 -1.16
C HIS A 24 -5.43 15.67 0.38
N ARG A 25 -6.64 15.48 0.91
CA ARG A 25 -6.94 15.46 2.34
C ARG A 25 -7.88 14.33 2.68
N ILE A 26 -7.90 13.97 3.97
CA ILE A 26 -8.88 13.04 4.51
C ILE A 26 -10.17 13.82 4.79
N PRO A 27 -11.34 13.38 4.26
CA PRO A 27 -12.62 14.01 4.57
C PRO A 27 -12.88 14.07 6.08
N GLN A 28 -13.42 15.19 6.57
CA GLN A 28 -13.70 15.36 8.00
C GLN A 28 -14.66 14.27 8.54
N SER A 29 -15.61 13.85 7.71
CA SER A 29 -16.54 12.76 8.02
C SER A 29 -15.82 11.42 8.24
N THR A 30 -14.74 11.15 7.50
CA THR A 30 -13.89 9.98 7.68
C THR A 30 -13.14 10.07 9.01
N VAL A 31 -12.55 11.22 9.35
CA VAL A 31 -11.85 11.41 10.64
C VAL A 31 -12.79 11.12 11.81
N GLU A 32 -13.96 11.74 11.82
CA GLU A 32 -14.98 11.54 12.87
C GLU A 32 -15.46 10.08 12.96
N ALA A 33 -15.64 9.43 11.81
CA ALA A 33 -16.04 8.03 11.75
C ALA A 33 -14.96 7.09 12.33
N LEU A 34 -13.68 7.35 12.06
CA LEU A 34 -12.57 6.58 12.60
C LEU A 34 -12.40 6.79 14.10
N GLU A 35 -12.53 8.02 14.59
CA GLU A 35 -12.55 8.32 16.03
C GLU A 35 -13.68 7.56 16.74
N LYS A 36 -14.88 7.53 16.13
CA LYS A 36 -16.03 6.79 16.67
C LYS A 36 -15.80 5.29 16.68
N ALA A 37 -15.20 4.73 15.63
CA ALA A 37 -14.83 3.32 15.56
C ALA A 37 -13.84 2.95 16.68
N LYS A 38 -12.83 3.80 16.94
CA LYS A 38 -11.88 3.62 18.05
C LYS A 38 -12.58 3.66 19.41
N GLN A 39 -13.52 4.57 19.62
CA GLN A 39 -14.34 4.62 20.84
C GLN A 39 -15.16 3.32 21.05
N ASN A 40 -15.59 2.69 19.95
CA ASN A 40 -16.30 1.42 19.97
C ASN A 40 -15.38 0.18 20.15
N GLY A 41 -14.06 0.40 20.30
CA GLY A 41 -13.05 -0.62 20.53
C GLY A 41 -12.49 -1.25 19.25
N VAL A 42 -12.76 -0.68 18.08
CA VAL A 42 -12.30 -1.18 16.79
C VAL A 42 -10.91 -0.63 16.47
N LYS A 43 -10.02 -1.49 15.98
CA LYS A 43 -8.64 -1.16 15.60
C LYS A 43 -8.56 -0.68 14.15
N ILE A 44 -7.61 0.20 13.85
CA ILE A 44 -7.45 0.81 12.52
C ILE A 44 -6.06 0.49 11.99
N TYR A 45 -6.00 -0.09 10.80
CA TYR A 45 -4.79 -0.45 10.10
C TYR A 45 -4.78 0.18 8.72
N ILE A 46 -3.61 0.56 8.25
CA ILE A 46 -3.40 1.05 6.89
C ILE A 46 -2.95 -0.11 6.01
N SER A 47 -3.40 -0.16 4.76
CA SER A 47 -3.04 -1.16 3.78
C SER A 47 -2.77 -0.53 2.42
N THR A 48 -1.53 -0.13 2.17
CA THR A 48 -1.14 0.72 1.04
C THR A 48 -0.03 0.12 0.18
N GLY A 49 0.02 0.56 -1.09
CA GLY A 49 1.18 0.33 -1.95
C GLY A 49 2.39 1.18 -1.56
N ARG A 50 2.19 2.29 -0.84
CA ARG A 50 3.29 3.18 -0.44
C ARG A 50 4.23 2.48 0.54
N PRO A 51 5.55 2.67 0.42
CA PRO A 51 6.46 2.38 1.51
C PRO A 51 6.27 3.37 2.66
N ILE A 52 6.55 2.95 3.89
CA ILE A 52 6.32 3.75 5.10
C ILE A 52 6.95 5.14 5.03
N ILE A 53 8.14 5.26 4.43
CA ILE A 53 8.87 6.53 4.27
C ILE A 53 8.18 7.52 3.33
N LEU A 54 7.27 7.06 2.47
CA LEU A 54 6.51 7.88 1.53
C LEU A 54 5.05 8.09 1.94
N ILE A 55 4.67 7.72 3.17
CA ILE A 55 3.36 8.02 3.74
C ILE A 55 3.42 9.37 4.45
N THR A 56 3.06 10.45 3.74
CA THR A 56 3.14 11.83 4.24
C THR A 56 1.78 12.50 4.45
N ASN A 57 0.68 11.82 4.09
CA ASN A 57 -0.65 12.40 3.97
C ASN A 57 -1.68 11.87 4.99
N LEU A 58 -1.22 11.21 6.07
CA LEU A 58 -2.10 10.64 7.12
C LEU A 58 -2.11 11.40 8.45
N GLY A 59 -1.48 12.58 8.53
CA GLY A 59 -1.34 13.33 9.79
C GLY A 59 -2.68 13.63 10.51
N GLN A 60 -3.80 13.74 9.78
CA GLN A 60 -5.13 13.94 10.39
C GLN A 60 -5.59 12.76 11.26
N ILE A 61 -5.09 11.55 11.00
CA ILE A 61 -5.53 10.31 11.67
C ILE A 61 -4.37 9.50 12.27
N GLU A 62 -3.14 10.00 12.21
CA GLU A 62 -1.93 9.25 12.61
C GLU A 62 -2.07 8.63 14.01
N HIS A 63 -2.61 9.41 14.96
CA HIS A 63 -2.86 9.00 16.35
C HIS A 63 -3.93 7.90 16.51
N LEU A 64 -4.68 7.57 15.45
CA LEU A 64 -5.70 6.52 15.43
C LEU A 64 -5.17 5.19 14.88
N ILE A 65 -4.05 5.20 14.15
CA ILE A 65 -3.52 4.03 13.44
C ILE A 65 -2.81 3.09 14.42
N ASP A 66 -3.18 1.81 14.38
CA ASP A 66 -2.61 0.74 15.20
C ASP A 66 -1.51 -0.07 14.46
N GLY A 67 -1.43 0.02 13.13
CA GLY A 67 -0.41 -0.68 12.36
C GLY A 67 -0.57 -0.51 10.84
N TYR A 68 0.34 -1.12 10.10
CA TYR A 68 0.46 -0.92 8.65
C TYR A 68 0.74 -2.23 7.91
N ILE A 69 0.15 -2.33 6.73
CA ILE A 69 0.53 -3.18 5.61
C ILE A 69 1.02 -2.19 4.53
N THR A 70 2.31 -2.23 4.22
CA THR A 70 2.96 -1.30 3.29
C THR A 70 3.52 -2.05 2.08
N THR A 71 3.95 -1.31 1.05
CA THR A 71 4.60 -1.89 -0.14
C THR A 71 3.81 -3.07 -0.72
N ASN A 72 2.48 -2.89 -0.82
CA ASN A 72 1.53 -3.89 -1.30
C ASN A 72 1.58 -5.23 -0.55
N GLY A 73 1.94 -5.22 0.75
CA GLY A 73 2.05 -6.41 1.58
C GLY A 73 3.48 -6.92 1.77
N ALA A 74 4.49 -6.27 1.18
CA ALA A 74 5.88 -6.66 1.37
C ALA A 74 6.37 -6.46 2.81
N ARG A 75 5.73 -5.56 3.58
CA ARG A 75 6.01 -5.41 5.01
C ARG A 75 4.75 -5.05 5.78
N CYS A 76 4.48 -5.82 6.82
CA CYS A 76 3.38 -5.62 7.76
C CYS A 76 3.92 -5.49 9.18
N PHE A 77 3.44 -4.51 9.94
CA PHE A 77 3.92 -4.25 11.30
C PHE A 77 2.85 -3.58 12.17
N VAL A 78 2.98 -3.79 13.48
CA VAL A 78 2.17 -3.18 14.54
C VAL A 78 3.13 -2.48 15.48
N GLU A 79 2.99 -1.16 15.65
CA GLU A 79 3.96 -0.32 16.36
C GLU A 79 5.39 -0.58 15.86
N ASN A 80 6.27 -1.14 16.71
CA ASN A 80 7.67 -1.46 16.38
C ASN A 80 7.89 -2.95 16.07
N HIS A 81 6.84 -3.77 16.00
CA HIS A 81 6.94 -5.21 15.76
C HIS A 81 6.59 -5.55 14.31
N THR A 82 7.57 -6.06 13.56
CA THR A 82 7.37 -6.62 12.22
C THR A 82 6.61 -7.94 12.33
N VAL A 83 5.40 -7.98 11.77
CA VAL A 83 4.53 -9.16 11.73
C VAL A 83 4.93 -10.09 10.59
N CYS A 84 5.13 -9.53 9.39
CA CYS A 84 5.68 -10.27 8.27
C CYS A 84 6.42 -9.34 7.31
N GLN A 85 7.38 -9.91 6.59
CA GLN A 85 8.19 -9.21 5.59
C GLN A 85 8.48 -10.17 4.42
N CYS A 86 8.40 -9.66 3.20
CA CYS A 86 8.63 -10.39 1.96
C CYS A 86 9.65 -9.62 1.12
N PRO A 87 10.95 -9.72 1.44
CA PRO A 87 11.98 -9.03 0.70
C PRO A 87 12.15 -9.59 -0.72
N ILE A 88 12.61 -8.73 -1.62
CA ILE A 88 13.11 -9.11 -2.93
C ILE A 88 14.43 -9.87 -2.72
N LEU A 89 14.63 -10.96 -3.48
CA LEU A 89 15.88 -11.71 -3.43
C LEU A 89 17.06 -10.80 -3.81
N ARG A 90 18.16 -10.86 -3.07
CA ARG A 90 19.37 -10.05 -3.37
C ARG A 90 19.84 -10.21 -4.81
N SER A 91 19.80 -11.43 -5.33
CA SER A 91 20.14 -11.74 -6.74
C SER A 91 19.20 -11.05 -7.74
N ASP A 92 17.93 -10.86 -7.40
CA ASP A 92 16.99 -10.15 -8.26
C ASP A 92 17.18 -8.64 -8.14
N VAL A 93 17.51 -8.12 -6.95
CA VAL A 93 17.93 -6.72 -6.79
C VAL A 93 19.14 -6.42 -7.68
N GLU A 94 20.18 -7.26 -7.62
CA GLU A 94 21.40 -7.12 -8.43
C GLU A 94 21.08 -7.07 -9.93
N LYS A 95 20.23 -7.98 -10.44
CA LYS A 95 19.80 -7.97 -11.85
C LYS A 95 19.10 -6.67 -12.26
N VAL A 96 18.26 -6.11 -11.39
CA VAL A 96 17.56 -4.84 -11.67
C VAL A 96 18.55 -3.68 -11.73
N ILE A 97 19.53 -3.65 -10.82
CA ILE A 97 20.60 -2.63 -10.79
C ILE A 97 21.51 -2.76 -12.02
N GLU A 98 21.92 -3.97 -12.38
CA GLU A 98 22.71 -4.22 -13.59
C GLU A 98 21.97 -3.81 -14.87
N ALA A 99 20.66 -4.05 -14.96
CA ALA A 99 19.85 -3.61 -16.09
C ALA A 99 19.75 -2.08 -16.16
N ALA A 100 19.62 -1.42 -15.00
CA ALA A 100 19.60 0.05 -14.90
C ALA A 100 20.92 0.69 -15.35
N ASP A 101 22.06 0.07 -15.02
CA ASP A 101 23.38 0.50 -15.48
C ASP A 101 23.56 0.28 -16.98
N ARG A 102 23.11 -0.86 -17.49
CA ARG A 102 23.21 -1.22 -18.91
C ARG A 102 22.39 -0.29 -19.80
N ASP A 103 21.15 0.01 -19.39
CA ASP A 103 20.15 0.67 -20.21
C ASP A 103 19.92 2.15 -19.84
N ASP A 104 20.72 2.69 -18.92
CA ASP A 104 20.77 4.12 -18.56
C ASP A 104 19.45 4.67 -17.98
N TYR A 105 18.92 4.03 -16.93
CA TYR A 105 17.72 4.49 -16.22
C TYR A 105 17.86 4.47 -14.69
N SER A 106 17.06 5.30 -14.01
CA SER A 106 17.05 5.39 -12.53
C SER A 106 16.24 4.28 -11.88
N VAL A 107 16.61 3.90 -10.66
CA VAL A 107 15.84 2.97 -9.81
C VAL A 107 15.70 3.55 -8.41
N ILE A 108 14.48 3.74 -7.93
CA ILE A 108 14.26 3.97 -6.49
C ILE A 108 14.35 2.61 -5.80
N VAL A 109 15.19 2.51 -4.79
CA VAL A 109 15.42 1.31 -3.99
C VAL A 109 14.87 1.54 -2.60
N VAL A 110 13.86 0.78 -2.22
CA VAL A 110 13.18 0.92 -0.92
C VAL A 110 13.61 -0.24 -0.03
N GLY A 111 14.39 0.09 1.01
CA GLY A 111 14.74 -0.80 2.10
C GLY A 111 13.69 -0.81 3.21
N GLU A 112 14.03 -1.46 4.32
CA GLU A 112 13.17 -1.50 5.51
C GLU A 112 13.05 -0.11 6.17
N LYS A 113 14.16 0.64 6.19
CA LYS A 113 14.26 1.92 6.90
C LYS A 113 14.62 3.06 5.97
N HIS A 114 15.42 2.78 4.94
CA HIS A 114 15.95 3.79 4.05
C HIS A 114 15.41 3.64 2.63
N LEU A 115 15.51 4.74 1.89
CA LEU A 115 15.26 4.82 0.46
C LEU A 115 16.51 5.38 -0.19
N ALA A 116 16.97 4.75 -1.26
CA ALA A 116 18.06 5.25 -2.10
C ALA A 116 17.61 5.39 -3.55
N ILE A 117 18.34 6.16 -4.34
CA ILE A 117 18.12 6.26 -5.78
C ILE A 117 19.41 5.82 -6.47
N HIS A 118 19.33 4.71 -7.18
CA HIS A 118 20.38 4.26 -8.08
C HIS A 118 20.27 4.99 -9.41
N HIS A 119 21.41 5.43 -9.94
CA HIS A 119 21.51 6.11 -11.23
C HIS A 119 20.54 7.31 -11.35
N LEU A 120 20.62 8.29 -10.45
CA LEU A 120 19.73 9.45 -10.45
C LEU A 120 19.79 10.22 -11.78
N THR A 121 18.64 10.31 -12.44
CA THR A 121 18.42 11.15 -13.63
C THR A 121 17.31 12.18 -13.35
N PRO A 122 17.24 13.30 -14.11
CA PRO A 122 16.24 14.36 -13.88
C PRO A 122 14.78 13.89 -13.99
N VAL A 123 14.52 12.71 -14.56
CA VAL A 123 13.18 12.14 -14.67
C VAL A 123 12.57 11.85 -13.29
N VAL A 124 13.40 11.48 -12.31
CA VAL A 124 12.95 11.13 -10.95
C VAL A 124 12.41 12.39 -10.26
N GLU A 125 13.17 13.49 -10.27
CA GLU A 125 12.74 14.76 -9.71
C GLU A 125 11.48 15.28 -10.41
N LYS A 126 11.48 15.30 -11.74
CA LYS A 126 10.34 15.77 -12.53
C LYS A 126 9.05 15.00 -12.24
N ILE A 127 9.14 13.68 -12.08
CA ILE A 127 7.94 12.86 -11.88
C ILE A 127 7.55 12.84 -10.42
N PHE A 128 8.46 12.49 -9.51
CA PHE A 128 8.10 12.29 -8.11
C PHE A 128 7.96 13.60 -7.35
N VAL A 129 8.84 14.58 -7.57
CA VAL A 129 8.78 15.86 -6.85
C VAL A 129 7.75 16.77 -7.53
N GLU A 130 7.93 17.07 -8.83
CA GLU A 130 7.05 18.04 -9.50
C GLU A 130 5.68 17.44 -9.87
N GLY A 131 5.63 16.17 -10.29
CA GLY A 131 4.42 15.51 -10.76
C GLY A 131 3.56 14.90 -9.66
N LEU A 132 4.19 14.24 -8.67
CA LEU A 132 3.50 13.48 -7.62
C LEU A 132 3.53 14.17 -6.24
N GLY A 133 4.25 15.29 -6.10
CA GLY A 133 4.30 16.06 -4.85
C GLY A 133 5.00 15.32 -3.70
N VAL A 134 6.00 14.49 -4.01
CA VAL A 134 6.79 13.78 -2.99
C VAL A 134 7.87 14.72 -2.46
N ASP A 135 7.54 15.46 -1.41
CA ASP A 135 8.43 16.47 -0.79
C ASP A 135 9.57 15.87 0.04
N SER A 136 9.55 14.55 0.29
CA SER A 136 10.42 13.86 1.27
C SER A 136 11.39 12.85 0.67
N LEU A 137 11.67 12.92 -0.64
CA LEU A 137 12.69 12.06 -1.25
C LEU A 137 14.08 12.50 -0.79
N ASP A 138 14.75 11.62 -0.05
CA ASP A 138 16.16 11.80 0.26
C ASP A 138 17.02 11.35 -0.92
N PHE A 139 17.67 12.32 -1.57
CA PHE A 139 18.61 12.09 -2.67
C PHE A 139 20.04 11.82 -2.18
N GLN A 140 20.30 11.85 -0.87
CA GLN A 140 21.64 11.72 -0.31
C GLN A 140 21.99 10.27 0.08
N THR A 141 21.00 9.43 0.36
CA THR A 141 21.21 8.03 0.73
C THR A 141 21.73 7.23 -0.48
N ASN A 142 22.83 6.50 -0.28
CA ASN A 142 23.43 5.65 -1.31
C ASN A 142 22.84 4.23 -1.21
N ILE A 143 22.77 3.50 -2.33
CA ILE A 143 22.36 2.08 -2.32
C ILE A 143 23.25 1.23 -1.40
N ASP A 144 24.54 1.59 -1.25
CA ASP A 144 25.47 0.94 -0.33
C ASP A 144 25.02 1.03 1.14
N ASP A 145 24.24 2.04 1.51
CA ASP A 145 23.68 2.18 2.86
C ASP A 145 22.55 1.16 3.13
N LEU A 146 21.98 0.57 2.06
CA LEU A 146 20.93 -0.45 2.14
C LEU A 146 21.48 -1.90 2.01
N LYS A 147 22.79 -2.08 1.93
CA LYS A 147 23.42 -3.41 1.71
C LYS A 147 23.10 -4.45 2.79
N ASP A 148 22.78 -3.99 4.00
CA ASP A 148 22.44 -4.83 5.15
C ASP A 148 20.91 -4.85 5.42
N GLU A 149 20.11 -4.11 4.63
CA GLU A 149 18.66 -4.05 4.75
C GLU A 149 17.95 -4.94 3.74
N ASP A 150 16.86 -5.56 4.17
CA ASP A 150 15.90 -6.18 3.26
C ASP A 150 15.32 -5.14 2.31
N ILE A 151 15.41 -5.41 1.00
CA ILE A 151 14.82 -4.56 -0.05
C ILE A 151 13.39 -5.01 -0.28
N LEU A 152 12.44 -4.10 -0.19
CA LEU A 152 11.00 -4.38 -0.20
C LEU A 152 10.34 -3.98 -1.51
N GLN A 153 10.88 -2.95 -2.17
CA GLN A 153 10.39 -2.48 -3.45
C GLN A 153 11.53 -1.88 -4.29
N LEU A 154 11.46 -2.07 -5.60
CA LEU A 154 12.28 -1.40 -6.59
C LEU A 154 11.37 -0.68 -7.57
N THR A 155 11.63 0.59 -7.86
CA THR A 155 10.86 1.36 -8.84
C THR A 155 11.78 1.81 -9.97
N PRO A 156 12.05 0.94 -10.97
CA PRO A 156 12.81 1.32 -12.16
C PRO A 156 12.02 2.26 -13.07
N PHE A 157 12.67 3.32 -13.53
CA PHE A 157 12.15 4.29 -14.50
C PHE A 157 12.39 3.81 -15.93
N CYS A 158 11.90 2.62 -16.22
CA CYS A 158 12.10 1.93 -17.49
C CYS A 158 10.84 1.94 -18.37
N SER A 159 11.05 1.77 -19.69
CA SER A 159 9.97 1.60 -20.66
C SER A 159 9.26 0.25 -20.49
N VAL A 160 8.11 0.09 -21.16
CA VAL A 160 7.36 -1.17 -21.17
C VAL A 160 8.19 -2.30 -21.80
N GLU A 161 8.96 -1.98 -22.84
CA GLU A 161 9.85 -2.93 -23.52
C GLU A 161 10.96 -3.39 -22.57
N GLN A 162 11.64 -2.44 -21.90
CA GLN A 162 12.69 -2.75 -20.91
C GLN A 162 12.15 -3.58 -19.74
N GLU A 163 10.96 -3.25 -19.22
CA GLU A 163 10.28 -4.06 -18.20
C GLU A 163 10.02 -5.49 -18.70
N SER A 164 9.54 -5.65 -19.94
CA SER A 164 9.24 -6.95 -20.53
C SER A 164 10.48 -7.82 -20.75
N GLU A 165 11.65 -7.21 -20.95
CA GLU A 165 12.94 -7.89 -21.05
C GLU A 165 13.52 -8.24 -19.67
N LEU A 166 13.35 -7.37 -18.69
CA LEU A 166 13.86 -7.53 -17.33
C LEU A 166 13.09 -8.59 -16.53
N MET A 167 11.76 -8.50 -16.49
CA MET A 167 10.93 -9.31 -15.60
C MET A 167 11.12 -10.84 -15.74
N PRO A 168 11.29 -11.42 -16.94
CA PRO A 168 11.56 -12.86 -17.08
C PRO A 168 12.86 -13.35 -16.44
N SER A 169 13.81 -12.44 -16.14
CA SER A 169 15.07 -12.79 -15.48
C SER A 169 14.95 -12.85 -13.96
N LEU A 170 13.88 -12.30 -13.39
CA LEU A 170 13.64 -12.26 -11.95
C LEU A 170 12.89 -13.53 -11.51
N GLU A 171 13.30 -14.13 -10.40
CA GLU A 171 12.77 -15.44 -10.00
C GLU A 171 11.43 -15.34 -9.28
N ASN A 172 11.31 -14.36 -8.38
CA ASN A 172 10.15 -14.24 -7.49
C ASN A 172 9.69 -12.79 -7.36
N CYS A 173 9.54 -12.10 -8.48
CA CYS A 173 9.08 -10.72 -8.53
C CYS A 173 7.80 -10.57 -9.36
N THR A 174 7.00 -9.57 -9.00
CA THR A 174 5.91 -9.07 -9.84
C THR A 174 6.11 -7.58 -10.05
N SER A 175 5.64 -7.06 -11.19
CA SER A 175 5.66 -5.64 -11.49
C SER A 175 4.25 -5.07 -11.58
N GLY A 176 4.12 -3.80 -11.20
CA GLY A 176 2.87 -3.05 -11.20
C GLY A 176 3.09 -1.66 -11.79
N ARG A 177 2.79 -1.51 -13.09
CA ARG A 177 2.88 -0.23 -13.80
C ARG A 177 1.57 0.55 -13.70
N TRP A 178 1.61 1.68 -13.02
CA TRP A 178 0.50 2.65 -12.95
C TRP A 178 0.84 4.01 -13.56
N HIS A 179 2.11 4.24 -13.90
CA HIS A 179 2.58 5.43 -14.61
C HIS A 179 3.40 5.02 -15.86
N PRO A 180 3.31 5.74 -17.00
CA PRO A 180 4.04 5.36 -18.22
C PRO A 180 5.56 5.31 -18.07
N ALA A 181 6.11 6.06 -17.11
CA ALA A 181 7.56 6.23 -16.96
C ALA A 181 8.25 5.23 -16.03
N PHE A 182 7.51 4.48 -15.20
CA PHE A 182 8.10 3.55 -14.23
C PHE A 182 7.15 2.41 -13.88
N THR A 183 7.68 1.35 -13.27
CA THR A 183 6.92 0.24 -12.72
C THR A 183 7.39 -0.04 -11.29
N ASP A 184 6.50 -0.45 -10.39
CA ASP A 184 6.89 -0.89 -9.06
C ASP A 184 7.10 -2.41 -9.07
N ILE A 185 8.28 -2.87 -8.65
CA ILE A 185 8.63 -4.28 -8.52
C ILE A 185 8.68 -4.63 -7.04
N THR A 186 7.93 -5.66 -6.65
CA THR A 186 7.95 -6.26 -5.32
C THR A 186 8.17 -7.76 -5.42
N ALA A 187 8.44 -8.42 -4.29
CA ALA A 187 8.43 -9.87 -4.25
C ALA A 187 7.03 -10.38 -4.66
N ALA A 188 6.96 -11.45 -5.46
CA ALA A 188 5.70 -12.04 -5.92
C ALA A 188 4.79 -12.54 -4.78
N GLN A 189 5.37 -12.71 -3.59
CA GLN A 189 4.63 -13.07 -2.38
C GLN A 189 4.03 -11.85 -1.65
N ALA A 190 4.50 -10.64 -1.94
CA ALA A 190 3.94 -9.40 -1.40
C ALA A 190 2.51 -9.22 -1.93
N ASP A 191 1.55 -9.39 -1.04
CA ASP A 191 0.13 -9.32 -1.35
C ASP A 191 -0.63 -8.76 -0.14
N LYS A 192 -1.46 -7.72 -0.34
CA LYS A 192 -2.22 -7.09 0.74
C LYS A 192 -3.14 -8.08 1.46
N GLY A 193 -3.72 -9.05 0.75
CA GLY A 193 -4.55 -10.11 1.33
C GLY A 193 -3.76 -11.08 2.21
N LYS A 194 -2.57 -11.51 1.79
CA LYS A 194 -1.66 -12.29 2.66
C LYS A 194 -1.22 -11.48 3.87
N GLY A 195 -0.94 -10.19 3.69
CA GLY A 195 -0.64 -9.26 4.78
C GLY A 195 -1.79 -9.19 5.80
N LEU A 196 -3.03 -9.07 5.34
CA LEU A 196 -4.21 -9.11 6.20
C LEU A 196 -4.29 -10.43 6.99
N GLN A 197 -4.05 -11.58 6.35
CA GLN A 197 -4.06 -12.86 7.06
C GLN A 197 -2.99 -12.90 8.16
N ALA A 198 -1.75 -12.51 7.85
CA ALA A 198 -0.67 -12.49 8.82
C ALA A 198 -0.98 -11.54 10.00
N MET A 199 -1.54 -10.36 9.71
CA MET A 199 -1.99 -9.41 10.72
C MET A 199 -3.12 -9.99 11.59
N ALA A 200 -4.12 -10.63 10.99
CA ALA A 200 -5.21 -11.26 11.74
C ALA A 200 -4.70 -12.37 12.68
N ASP A 201 -3.81 -13.24 12.18
CA ASP A 201 -3.19 -14.32 12.96
C ASP A 201 -2.39 -13.74 14.15
N TYR A 202 -1.58 -12.72 13.91
CA TYR A 202 -0.79 -12.04 14.95
C TYR A 202 -1.68 -11.38 16.02
N LEU A 203 -2.79 -10.76 15.60
CA LEU A 203 -3.72 -10.07 16.49
C LEU A 203 -4.69 -11.03 17.21
N GLY A 204 -4.67 -12.33 16.88
CA GLY A 204 -5.59 -13.32 17.41
C GLY A 204 -7.04 -13.09 16.95
N LEU A 205 -7.22 -12.57 15.73
CA LEU A 205 -8.52 -12.29 15.13
C LEU A 205 -8.87 -13.36 14.10
N ASN A 206 -10.17 -13.69 14.02
CA ASN A 206 -10.69 -14.38 12.84
C ASN A 206 -10.81 -13.39 11.68
N ILE A 207 -10.63 -13.88 10.45
CA ILE A 207 -10.82 -13.07 9.25
C ILE A 207 -12.23 -12.43 9.19
N ASP A 208 -13.25 -13.14 9.65
CA ASP A 208 -14.64 -12.65 9.75
C ASP A 208 -14.81 -11.44 10.71
N GLU A 209 -13.80 -11.10 11.50
CA GLU A 209 -13.77 -9.92 12.38
C GLU A 209 -13.07 -8.70 11.74
N THR A 210 -12.64 -8.83 10.48
CA THR A 210 -11.94 -7.79 9.73
C THR A 210 -12.83 -7.17 8.66
N MET A 211 -12.63 -5.88 8.41
CA MET A 211 -13.26 -5.16 7.30
C MET A 211 -12.19 -4.39 6.54
N ALA A 212 -12.19 -4.47 5.21
CA ALA A 212 -11.20 -3.79 4.37
C ALA A 212 -11.88 -2.83 3.39
N PHE A 213 -11.19 -1.72 3.09
CA PHE A 213 -11.62 -0.66 2.19
C PHE A 213 -10.56 -0.40 1.13
N GLY A 214 -10.98 -0.23 -0.11
CA GLY A 214 -10.09 0.11 -1.22
C GLY A 214 -10.82 0.65 -2.44
N ASP A 215 -10.05 1.19 -3.38
CA ASP A 215 -10.56 1.70 -4.66
C ASP A 215 -9.74 1.24 -5.87
N GLY A 216 -8.53 0.72 -5.64
CA GLY A 216 -7.58 0.33 -6.68
C GLY A 216 -7.53 -1.18 -6.97
N GLY A 217 -6.90 -1.55 -8.09
CA GLY A 217 -6.70 -2.96 -8.46
C GLY A 217 -5.80 -3.73 -7.50
N ASN A 218 -4.86 -3.05 -6.84
CA ASN A 218 -4.01 -3.63 -5.79
C ASN A 218 -4.78 -3.97 -4.50
N ASP A 219 -6.03 -3.49 -4.36
CA ASP A 219 -6.89 -3.82 -3.21
C ASP A 219 -7.70 -5.11 -3.40
N ILE A 220 -7.76 -5.65 -4.62
CA ILE A 220 -8.58 -6.83 -4.94
C ILE A 220 -8.28 -8.00 -3.98
N SER A 221 -7.02 -8.24 -3.64
CA SER A 221 -6.66 -9.36 -2.78
C SER A 221 -7.08 -9.16 -1.33
N ILE A 222 -6.94 -7.95 -0.78
CA ILE A 222 -7.36 -7.66 0.60
C ILE A 222 -8.89 -7.59 0.72
N ILE A 223 -9.57 -7.02 -0.28
CA ILE A 223 -11.05 -6.96 -0.34
C ILE A 223 -11.65 -8.37 -0.39
N LYS A 224 -11.11 -9.27 -1.23
CA LYS A 224 -11.57 -10.68 -1.27
C LYS A 224 -11.26 -11.46 0.00
N LYS A 225 -10.22 -11.06 0.73
CA LYS A 225 -9.71 -11.81 1.88
C LYS A 225 -10.39 -11.41 3.18
N ALA A 226 -10.78 -10.15 3.34
CA ALA A 226 -11.44 -9.66 4.55
C ALA A 226 -12.80 -10.33 4.78
N GLY A 227 -13.22 -10.37 6.04
CA GLY A 227 -14.57 -10.80 6.41
C GLY A 227 -15.66 -9.94 5.77
N ILE A 228 -15.38 -8.64 5.60
CA ILE A 228 -16.17 -7.70 4.80
C ILE A 228 -15.25 -6.87 3.92
N GLY A 229 -15.33 -7.05 2.61
CA GLY A 229 -14.64 -6.21 1.62
C GLY A 229 -15.52 -5.07 1.11
N VAL A 230 -15.07 -3.82 1.22
CA VAL A 230 -15.77 -2.63 0.71
C VAL A 230 -15.00 -1.95 -0.40
N ALA A 231 -15.65 -1.78 -1.55
CA ALA A 231 -15.16 -0.94 -2.63
C ALA A 231 -15.72 0.49 -2.50
N MET A 232 -14.87 1.49 -2.68
CA MET A 232 -15.30 2.90 -2.74
C MET A 232 -16.13 3.18 -4.00
N GLY A 233 -16.98 4.21 -3.96
CA GLY A 233 -17.82 4.59 -5.10
C GLY A 233 -17.01 4.99 -6.34
N ASN A 234 -15.81 5.55 -6.13
CA ASN A 234 -14.83 5.90 -7.17
C ASN A 234 -13.96 4.72 -7.65
N ALA A 235 -14.15 3.51 -7.11
CA ALA A 235 -13.37 2.34 -7.50
C ALA A 235 -13.66 1.88 -8.94
N GLY A 236 -12.69 1.18 -9.54
CA GLY A 236 -12.87 0.47 -10.80
C GLY A 236 -13.85 -0.71 -10.69
N ASP A 237 -14.46 -1.09 -11.82
CA ASP A 237 -15.48 -2.15 -11.87
C ASP A 237 -14.92 -3.50 -11.39
N ASN A 238 -13.67 -3.82 -11.70
CA ASN A 238 -12.99 -5.05 -11.28
C ASN A 238 -12.90 -5.20 -9.74
N LEU A 239 -12.74 -4.10 -9.00
CA LEU A 239 -12.75 -4.13 -7.54
C LEU A 239 -14.19 -4.22 -7.00
N LYS A 240 -15.12 -3.45 -7.59
CA LYS A 240 -16.54 -3.46 -7.22
C LYS A 240 -17.18 -4.84 -7.38
N GLU A 241 -16.83 -5.57 -8.44
CA GLU A 241 -17.32 -6.92 -8.71
C GLU A 241 -16.97 -7.95 -7.63
N VAL A 242 -15.88 -7.71 -6.89
CA VAL A 242 -15.36 -8.67 -5.90
C VAL A 242 -15.62 -8.23 -4.45
N ALA A 243 -16.19 -7.04 -4.24
CA ALA A 243 -16.52 -6.50 -2.93
C ALA A 243 -17.88 -7.02 -2.43
N ASP A 244 -18.02 -7.16 -1.11
CA ASP A 244 -19.30 -7.47 -0.47
C ASP A 244 -20.25 -6.27 -0.47
N TYR A 245 -19.68 -5.06 -0.50
CA TYR A 245 -20.44 -3.81 -0.49
C TYR A 245 -19.71 -2.72 -1.28
N ILE A 246 -20.49 -1.94 -2.02
CA ILE A 246 -20.02 -0.75 -2.74
C ILE A 246 -20.59 0.46 -2.00
N THR A 247 -19.72 1.30 -1.44
CA THR A 247 -20.12 2.54 -0.76
C THR A 247 -20.09 3.74 -1.71
N THR A 248 -20.41 4.94 -1.22
CA THR A 248 -20.24 6.19 -1.98
C THR A 248 -18.77 6.54 -2.18
N SER A 249 -18.47 7.55 -3.00
CA SER A 249 -17.08 7.93 -3.25
C SER A 249 -16.39 8.51 -2.00
N VAL A 250 -15.06 8.58 -2.03
CA VAL A 250 -14.26 9.23 -0.97
C VAL A 250 -14.72 10.65 -0.67
N ASP A 251 -15.19 11.39 -1.69
CA ASP A 251 -15.67 12.77 -1.56
C ASP A 251 -17.15 12.88 -1.15
N GLU A 252 -17.84 11.75 -0.97
CA GLU A 252 -19.28 11.65 -0.64
C GLU A 252 -19.49 10.80 0.62
N ASP A 253 -18.63 10.96 1.62
CA ASP A 253 -18.70 10.28 2.92
C ASP A 253 -18.61 8.74 2.84
N GLY A 254 -17.94 8.19 1.81
CA GLY A 254 -17.89 6.75 1.54
C GLY A 254 -17.50 5.86 2.73
N VAL A 255 -16.43 6.20 3.44
CA VAL A 255 -15.98 5.44 4.62
C VAL A 255 -17.04 5.49 5.72
N LYS A 256 -17.52 6.68 6.07
CA LYS A 256 -18.55 6.88 7.10
C LYS A 256 -19.82 6.09 6.78
N ASN A 257 -20.32 6.17 5.55
CA ASN A 257 -21.56 5.53 5.13
C ASN A 257 -21.47 4.00 5.25
N ALA A 258 -20.35 3.41 4.87
CA ALA A 258 -20.12 1.98 5.03
C ALA A 258 -20.05 1.57 6.52
N LEU A 259 -19.33 2.33 7.35
CA LEU A 259 -19.22 2.03 8.78
C LEU A 259 -20.59 2.11 9.48
N VAL A 260 -21.44 3.06 9.11
CA VAL A 260 -22.85 3.14 9.58
C VAL A 260 -23.66 1.95 9.06
N HIS A 261 -23.53 1.61 7.78
CA HIS A 261 -24.27 0.50 7.15
C HIS A 261 -24.06 -0.83 7.89
N PHE A 262 -22.82 -1.10 8.30
CA PHE A 262 -22.46 -2.34 9.01
C PHE A 262 -22.55 -2.22 10.54
N GLY A 263 -23.03 -1.09 11.08
CA GLY A 263 -23.17 -0.88 12.53
C GLY A 263 -21.83 -0.89 13.28
N VAL A 264 -20.74 -0.49 12.61
CA VAL A 264 -19.42 -0.30 13.24
C VAL A 264 -19.44 0.97 14.10
N ILE A 265 -20.17 1.99 13.66
CA ILE A 265 -20.35 3.29 14.34
C ILE A 265 -21.80 3.69 14.51
#